data_AF-A0A285XPY9-F1
#
_entry.id   AF-A0A285XPY9-F1
#
_cell.length_a   1.000
_cell.length_b   1.000
_cell.length_c   1.000
_cell.angle_alpha   90.00
_cell.angle_beta   90.00
_cell.angle_gamma   90.00
#
_symmetry.space_group_name_H-M   'P 1'
#
loop_
_entity.id
_entity.type
_entity.pdbx_description
1 polymer ?
#
loop_
_entity_poly.entity_id
_entity_poly.type
_entity_poly.pdbx_seq_one_letter_code
_entity_poly.pdbx_strand_id
1 'polypeptide(L)'
;MGDDDSSRPEGIGRGLLVVLAVVAPIATVFALGLQVITLISVSWRTFNHGSGEYLGSQIAALVIGLGVPLVLLAIGIVAVRRRRDGRPAVVLTVVAALCVGVAGVCIVVPSVGVIRQAPADDRAYRATVAQDELDELDPADPADAHQAAERMDPEIDEALGVLHLRREAVDTRRDFTAGKTEGGNACTTYTATIALPDSLDRDAAVEALSDHFDDRDEASRGADHAYTYQGDGDPSLRPANTLSKIEYRAKSNELVVESDCIIPRAARN
;
A
#
# COMPACT_ATOMS: atom_id res chain seq x y z
N MET A 1 59.35 -11.46 -1.15
CA MET A 1 58.69 -10.18 -1.49
C MET A 1 57.37 -10.56 -2.15
N GLY A 2 56.28 -10.43 -1.40
CA GLY A 2 54.90 -10.66 -1.87
C GLY A 2 54.42 -12.11 -1.83
N ASP A 3 54.14 -12.63 -0.62
CA ASP A 3 53.17 -13.71 -0.43
C ASP A 3 51.78 -13.11 -0.68
N ASP A 4 51.16 -13.45 -1.81
CA ASP A 4 49.73 -13.24 -2.08
C ASP A 4 49.08 -14.60 -2.35
N ASP A 5 48.97 -15.42 -1.30
CA ASP A 5 48.10 -16.59 -1.25
C ASP A 5 46.81 -16.21 -0.51
N SER A 6 46.01 -15.33 -1.13
CA SER A 6 44.72 -14.88 -0.62
C SER A 6 43.68 -14.93 -1.74
N SER A 7 43.18 -16.13 -2.03
CA SER A 7 41.83 -16.39 -2.57
C SER A 7 41.65 -17.86 -2.99
N ARG A 8 41.98 -18.81 -2.11
CA ARG A 8 41.36 -20.14 -2.22
C ARG A 8 39.91 -20.00 -1.74
N PRO A 9 38.90 -20.27 -2.59
CA PRO A 9 37.52 -20.24 -2.15
C PRO A 9 37.34 -21.30 -1.07
N GLU A 10 37.08 -20.86 0.16
CA GLU A 10 36.76 -21.73 1.29
C GLU A 10 35.68 -22.71 0.85
N GLY A 11 36.07 -23.99 0.79
CA GLY A 11 35.13 -25.04 0.42
C GLY A 11 34.05 -25.13 1.48
N ILE A 12 32.79 -25.20 1.04
CA ILE A 12 31.63 -25.52 1.88
C ILE A 12 31.98 -26.73 2.77
N GLY A 13 32.16 -26.48 4.07
CA GLY A 13 32.56 -27.50 5.04
C GLY A 13 31.42 -28.47 5.36
N ARG A 14 31.76 -29.65 5.92
CA ARG A 14 30.77 -30.66 6.35
C ARG A 14 29.68 -30.09 7.26
N GLY A 15 30.06 -29.23 8.20
CA GLY A 15 29.11 -28.58 9.12
C GLY A 15 28.08 -27.72 8.37
N LEU A 16 28.52 -27.00 7.33
CA LEU A 16 27.63 -26.19 6.50
C LEU A 16 26.65 -27.05 5.71
N LEU A 17 27.08 -28.18 5.14
CA LEU A 17 26.18 -29.10 4.42
C LEU A 17 25.08 -29.69 5.32
N VAL A 18 25.39 -30.00 6.58
CA VAL A 18 24.42 -30.49 7.56
C VAL A 18 23.41 -29.40 7.93
N VAL A 19 23.89 -28.18 8.20
CA VAL A 19 23.01 -27.03 8.47
C VAL A 19 22.07 -26.78 7.29
N LEU A 20 22.59 -26.76 6.06
CA LEU A 20 21.79 -26.57 4.85
C LEU A 20 20.72 -27.68 4.66
N ALA A 21 21.00 -28.92 5.08
CA ALA A 21 20.04 -30.01 5.01
C ALA A 21 18.87 -29.84 6.00
N VAL A 22 19.05 -29.09 7.09
CA VAL A 22 17.99 -28.74 8.05
C VAL A 22 17.20 -27.49 7.60
N VAL A 23 17.85 -26.56 6.90
CA VAL A 23 17.19 -25.35 6.39
C VAL A 23 16.12 -25.67 5.33
N ALA A 24 16.38 -26.63 4.44
CA ALA A 24 15.42 -27.05 3.40
C ALA A 24 14.02 -27.45 3.95
N PRO A 25 13.89 -28.37 4.92
CA PRO A 25 12.60 -28.74 5.47
C PRO A 25 11.96 -27.61 6.28
N ILE A 26 12.74 -26.81 7.02
CA ILE A 26 12.19 -25.65 7.76
C ILE A 26 11.55 -24.64 6.80
N ALA A 27 12.24 -24.29 5.72
CA ALA A 27 11.71 -23.38 4.70
C ALA A 27 10.43 -23.96 4.05
N THR A 28 10.40 -25.26 3.79
CA THR A 28 9.23 -25.95 3.22
C THR A 28 8.04 -25.92 4.18
N VAL A 29 8.25 -26.19 5.47
CA VAL A 29 7.19 -26.11 6.50
C VAL A 29 6.67 -24.68 6.65
N PHE A 30 7.56 -23.69 6.66
CA PHE A 30 7.16 -22.29 6.74
C PHE A 30 6.31 -21.88 5.52
N ALA A 31 6.72 -22.28 4.32
CA ALA A 31 5.96 -22.02 3.10
C ALA A 31 4.60 -22.74 3.08
N LEU A 32 4.52 -23.97 3.60
CA LEU A 32 3.24 -24.66 3.79
C LEU A 32 2.32 -23.93 4.79
N GLY A 33 2.87 -23.37 5.87
CA GLY A 33 2.13 -22.53 6.80
C GLY A 33 1.52 -21.31 6.12
N LEU A 34 2.32 -20.58 5.33
CA LEU A 34 1.83 -19.44 4.53
C LEU A 34 0.76 -19.88 3.52
N GLN A 35 0.91 -21.04 2.89
CA GLN A 35 -0.07 -21.59 1.95
C GLN A 35 -1.40 -21.89 2.65
N VAL A 36 -1.39 -22.43 3.87
CA VAL A 36 -2.60 -22.67 4.67
C VAL A 36 -3.30 -21.35 5.00
N ILE A 37 -2.55 -20.34 5.46
CA ILE A 37 -3.11 -19.00 5.73
C ILE A 37 -3.78 -18.44 4.47
N THR A 38 -3.11 -18.54 3.33
CA THR A 38 -3.64 -18.08 2.04
C THR A 38 -4.94 -18.81 1.66
N LEU A 39 -4.98 -20.14 1.82
CA LEU A 39 -6.19 -20.92 1.53
C LEU A 39 -7.35 -20.58 2.46
N ILE A 40 -7.06 -20.30 3.74
CA ILE A 40 -8.05 -19.79 4.69
C ILE A 40 -8.57 -18.43 4.20
N SER A 41 -7.70 -17.46 3.90
CA SER A 41 -8.10 -16.14 3.39
C SER A 41 -8.92 -16.24 2.11
N VAL A 42 -8.53 -17.10 1.17
CA VAL A 42 -9.28 -17.33 -0.08
C VAL A 42 -10.64 -17.99 0.18
N SER A 43 -10.77 -18.87 1.17
CA SER A 43 -12.09 -19.42 1.53
C SER A 43 -13.02 -18.40 2.20
N TRP A 44 -12.47 -17.31 2.73
CA TRP A 44 -13.20 -16.19 3.35
C TRP A 44 -13.31 -14.97 2.39
N ARG A 45 -12.85 -15.13 1.13
CA ARG A 45 -12.73 -14.11 0.08
C ARG A 45 -14.02 -13.37 -0.25
N THR A 46 -15.16 -14.00 -0.02
CA THR A 46 -16.42 -13.59 -0.64
C THR A 46 -16.96 -12.26 -0.12
N PHE A 47 -16.37 -11.64 0.91
CA PHE A 47 -17.00 -10.49 1.58
C PHE A 47 -16.11 -9.27 1.89
N ASN A 48 -14.78 -9.38 2.05
CA ASN A 48 -14.05 -8.29 2.75
C ASN A 48 -12.79 -7.69 2.08
N HIS A 49 -12.09 -8.34 1.14
CA HIS A 49 -10.79 -7.81 0.64
C HIS A 49 -10.51 -8.15 -0.83
N GLY A 50 -9.86 -7.24 -1.56
CA GLY A 50 -9.38 -7.44 -2.95
C GLY A 50 -8.26 -8.46 -3.09
N SER A 51 -7.92 -8.90 -4.31
CA SER A 51 -6.98 -10.01 -4.51
C SER A 51 -5.53 -9.75 -4.06
N GLY A 52 -5.17 -8.48 -3.87
CA GLY A 52 -3.82 -8.06 -3.51
C GLY A 52 -3.31 -8.69 -2.21
N GLU A 53 -4.15 -8.83 -1.19
CA GLU A 53 -3.72 -9.31 0.13
C GLU A 53 -3.30 -10.78 0.13
N TYR A 54 -4.06 -11.65 -0.54
CA TYR A 54 -3.73 -13.08 -0.60
C TYR A 54 -2.71 -13.40 -1.70
N LEU A 55 -2.60 -12.57 -2.75
CA LEU A 55 -1.56 -12.75 -3.77
C LEU A 55 -0.16 -12.45 -3.20
N GLY A 56 -0.02 -11.45 -2.33
CA GLY A 56 1.27 -11.12 -1.70
C GLY A 56 1.82 -12.28 -0.87
N SER A 57 1.00 -12.88 0.00
CA SER A 57 1.38 -14.04 0.80
C SER A 57 1.66 -15.29 -0.05
N GLN A 58 0.91 -15.47 -1.15
CA GLN A 58 1.11 -16.58 -2.09
C GLN A 58 2.43 -16.47 -2.86
N ILE A 59 2.80 -15.27 -3.30
CA ILE A 59 4.10 -15.01 -3.93
C ILE A 59 5.24 -15.30 -2.94
N ALA A 60 5.13 -14.84 -1.68
CA ALA A 60 6.12 -15.13 -0.65
C ALA A 60 6.25 -16.64 -0.39
N ALA A 61 5.14 -17.37 -0.33
CA ALA A 61 5.13 -18.83 -0.17
C ALA A 61 5.82 -19.55 -1.34
N LEU A 62 5.64 -19.08 -2.58
CA LEU A 62 6.33 -19.63 -3.76
C LEU A 62 7.84 -19.37 -3.71
N VAL A 63 8.26 -18.14 -3.38
CA VAL A 63 9.68 -17.76 -3.32
C VAL A 63 10.40 -18.55 -2.23
N ILE A 64 9.83 -18.64 -1.03
CA ILE A 64 10.45 -19.35 0.09
C ILE A 64 10.36 -20.86 -0.11
N GLY A 65 9.18 -21.37 -0.49
CA GLY A 65 8.88 -22.79 -0.60
C GLY A 65 9.55 -23.48 -1.79
N LEU A 66 9.77 -22.77 -2.90
CA LEU A 66 10.41 -23.34 -4.09
C LEU A 66 11.85 -22.84 -4.27
N GLY A 67 12.09 -21.55 -4.05
CA GLY A 67 13.39 -20.92 -4.27
C GLY A 67 14.48 -21.49 -3.37
N VAL A 68 14.22 -21.61 -2.07
CA VAL A 68 15.20 -22.14 -1.11
C VAL A 68 15.52 -23.62 -1.41
N PRO A 69 14.55 -24.54 -1.56
CA PRO A 69 14.85 -25.93 -1.90
C PRO A 69 15.55 -26.12 -3.25
N LEU A 70 15.24 -25.31 -4.27
CA LEU A 70 15.91 -25.38 -5.58
C LEU A 70 17.39 -24.97 -5.49
N VAL A 71 17.71 -23.89 -4.78
CA VAL A 71 19.10 -23.46 -4.58
C VAL A 71 19.88 -24.52 -3.80
N LEU A 72 19.28 -25.07 -2.75
CA LEU A 72 19.89 -26.14 -1.94
C LEU A 72 20.09 -27.44 -2.74
N LEU A 73 19.14 -27.77 -3.63
CA LEU A 73 19.27 -28.90 -4.55
C LEU A 73 20.45 -28.69 -5.51
N ALA A 74 20.59 -27.50 -6.09
CA ALA A 74 21.72 -27.17 -6.96
C ALA A 74 23.06 -27.27 -6.22
N ILE A 75 23.15 -26.76 -5.00
CA ILE A 75 24.34 -26.86 -4.14
C ILE A 75 24.66 -28.34 -3.84
N GLY A 76 23.65 -29.14 -3.50
CA GLY A 76 23.79 -30.58 -3.26
C GLY A 76 24.34 -31.33 -4.49
N ILE A 77 23.75 -31.10 -5.67
CA ILE A 77 24.20 -31.69 -6.94
C ILE A 77 25.65 -31.31 -7.24
N VAL A 78 26.02 -30.03 -7.06
CA VAL A 78 27.40 -29.57 -7.27
C VAL A 78 28.36 -30.22 -6.28
N ALA A 79 27.98 -30.35 -5.00
CA ALA A 79 28.79 -31.01 -3.98
C ALA A 79 29.04 -32.49 -4.29
N VAL A 80 27.99 -33.22 -4.72
CA VAL A 80 28.09 -34.62 -5.16
C VAL A 80 28.99 -34.74 -6.39
N ARG A 81 28.81 -33.88 -7.41
CA ARG A 81 29.64 -33.87 -8.63
C ARG A 81 31.11 -33.60 -8.35
N ARG A 82 31.41 -32.73 -7.38
CA ARG A 82 32.78 -32.41 -6.95
C ARG A 82 33.41 -33.48 -6.04
N ARG A 83 32.73 -34.60 -5.80
CA ARG A 83 33.16 -35.71 -4.91
C ARG A 83 33.55 -35.24 -3.50
N ARG A 84 32.95 -34.15 -3.01
CA ARG A 84 33.15 -33.68 -1.63
C ARG A 84 32.19 -34.42 -0.72
N ASP A 85 32.71 -35.09 0.31
CA ASP A 85 31.94 -35.67 1.42
C ASP A 85 30.65 -36.37 1.01
N GLY A 86 30.80 -37.54 0.40
CA GLY A 86 29.72 -38.23 -0.32
C GLY A 86 28.44 -38.49 0.48
N ARG A 87 28.51 -38.75 1.79
CA ARG A 87 27.30 -38.98 2.62
C ARG A 87 26.45 -37.71 2.84
N PRO A 88 26.98 -36.62 3.43
CA PRO A 88 26.19 -35.41 3.67
C PRO A 88 25.73 -34.73 2.37
N ALA A 89 26.52 -34.77 1.30
CA ALA A 89 26.12 -34.21 0.01
C ALA A 89 24.93 -34.96 -0.63
N VAL A 90 24.90 -36.30 -0.52
CA VAL A 90 23.77 -37.11 -0.99
C VAL A 90 22.53 -36.85 -0.14
N VAL A 91 22.66 -36.80 1.19
CA VAL A 91 21.54 -36.50 2.10
C VAL A 91 20.92 -35.15 1.77
N LEU A 92 21.73 -34.09 1.63
CA LEU A 92 21.24 -32.76 1.23
C LEU A 92 20.46 -32.81 -0.09
N THR A 93 20.99 -33.53 -1.09
CA THR A 93 20.37 -33.63 -2.42
C THR A 93 19.01 -34.34 -2.36
N VAL A 94 18.91 -35.45 -1.62
CA VAL A 94 17.65 -36.21 -1.47
C VAL A 94 16.60 -35.40 -0.71
N VAL A 95 16.99 -34.77 0.41
CA VAL A 95 16.10 -33.93 1.22
C VAL A 95 15.59 -32.75 0.40
N ALA A 96 16.48 -32.04 -0.31
CA ALA A 96 16.10 -30.92 -1.16
C ALA A 96 15.17 -31.36 -2.31
N ALA A 97 15.43 -32.50 -2.95
CA ALA A 97 14.58 -33.04 -4.02
C ALA A 97 13.17 -33.38 -3.52
N LEU A 98 13.05 -33.99 -2.32
CA LEU A 98 11.77 -34.25 -1.67
C LEU A 98 11.04 -32.93 -1.36
N CYS A 99 11.74 -31.94 -0.83
CA CYS A 99 11.17 -30.63 -0.53
C CYS A 99 10.66 -29.91 -1.80
N VAL A 100 11.42 -29.96 -2.91
CA VAL A 100 10.97 -29.43 -4.21
C VAL A 100 9.72 -30.16 -4.71
N GLY A 101 9.66 -31.50 -4.56
CA GLY A 101 8.48 -32.28 -4.92
C GLY A 101 7.24 -31.89 -4.13
N VAL A 102 7.38 -31.77 -2.80
CA VAL A 102 6.30 -31.32 -1.90
C VAL A 102 5.88 -29.89 -2.23
N ALA A 103 6.81 -28.96 -2.41
CA ALA A 103 6.51 -27.59 -2.80
C ALA A 103 5.80 -27.53 -4.16
N GLY A 104 6.21 -28.34 -5.13
CA GLY A 104 5.55 -28.44 -6.43
C GLY A 104 4.08 -28.86 -6.31
N VAL A 105 3.81 -29.94 -5.58
CA VAL A 105 2.43 -30.46 -5.45
C VAL A 105 1.56 -29.60 -4.53
N CYS A 106 2.10 -29.18 -3.38
CA CYS A 106 1.32 -28.56 -2.31
C CYS A 106 1.30 -27.03 -2.36
N ILE A 107 2.21 -26.38 -3.09
CA ILE A 107 2.29 -24.91 -3.17
C ILE A 107 2.02 -24.45 -4.61
N VAL A 108 2.75 -24.98 -5.61
CA VAL A 108 2.65 -24.50 -6.99
C VAL A 108 1.29 -24.82 -7.61
N VAL A 109 0.83 -26.08 -7.55
CA VAL A 109 -0.47 -26.47 -8.13
C VAL A 109 -1.64 -25.63 -7.60
N PRO A 110 -1.85 -25.49 -6.27
CA PRO A 110 -2.94 -24.65 -5.77
C PRO A 110 -2.72 -23.16 -6.09
N SER A 111 -1.48 -22.67 -6.11
CA SER A 111 -1.19 -21.27 -6.47
C SER A 111 -1.59 -20.94 -7.91
N VAL A 112 -1.39 -21.84 -8.85
CA VAL A 112 -1.84 -21.64 -10.25
C VAL A 112 -3.36 -21.49 -10.33
N GLY A 113 -4.11 -22.24 -9.52
CA GLY A 113 -5.57 -22.11 -9.44
C GLY A 113 -6.00 -20.73 -8.96
N VAL A 114 -5.39 -20.26 -7.87
CA VAL A 114 -5.71 -18.94 -7.28
C VAL A 114 -5.30 -17.80 -8.21
N ILE A 115 -4.09 -17.83 -8.78
CA ILE A 115 -3.60 -16.79 -9.71
C ILE A 115 -4.50 -16.68 -10.95
N ARG A 116 -5.04 -17.79 -11.46
CA ARG A 116 -5.98 -17.77 -12.59
C ARG A 116 -7.33 -17.17 -12.26
N GLN A 117 -7.77 -17.28 -11.01
CA GLN A 117 -9.07 -16.76 -10.56
C GLN A 117 -8.99 -15.29 -10.14
N ALA A 118 -7.84 -14.85 -9.63
CA ALA A 118 -7.65 -13.48 -9.13
C ALA A 118 -8.18 -12.36 -10.06
N PRO A 119 -8.04 -12.42 -11.41
CA PRO A 119 -8.61 -11.39 -12.28
C PRO A 119 -10.14 -11.36 -12.31
N ALA A 120 -10.79 -12.52 -12.18
CA ALA A 120 -12.25 -12.58 -12.01
C ALA A 120 -12.64 -12.09 -10.60
N ASP A 121 -11.78 -12.41 -9.65
CA ASP A 121 -11.66 -11.90 -8.27
C ASP A 121 -11.94 -10.42 -8.15
N ASP A 122 -10.97 -9.69 -8.71
CA ASP A 122 -10.92 -8.25 -8.69
C ASP A 122 -12.09 -7.62 -9.42
N ARG A 123 -12.61 -8.26 -10.48
CA ARG A 123 -13.78 -7.74 -11.18
C ARG A 123 -15.04 -7.87 -10.33
N ALA A 124 -15.23 -9.01 -9.68
CA ALA A 124 -16.37 -9.22 -8.79
C ALA A 124 -16.28 -8.29 -7.58
N TYR A 125 -15.11 -8.21 -6.94
CA TYR A 125 -14.88 -7.30 -5.82
C TYR A 125 -15.09 -5.84 -6.20
N ARG A 126 -14.50 -5.36 -7.31
CA ARG A 126 -14.72 -3.99 -7.77
C ARG A 126 -16.19 -3.71 -8.10
N ALA A 127 -16.91 -4.69 -8.65
CA ALA A 127 -18.34 -4.54 -8.90
C ALA A 127 -19.13 -4.39 -7.59
N THR A 128 -18.77 -5.13 -6.54
CA THR A 128 -19.36 -4.99 -5.21
C THR A 128 -19.01 -3.65 -4.58
N VAL A 129 -17.73 -3.28 -4.53
CA VAL A 129 -17.30 -1.97 -4.00
C VAL A 129 -17.93 -0.82 -4.77
N ALA A 130 -18.04 -0.91 -6.10
CA ALA A 130 -18.69 0.12 -6.91
C ALA A 130 -20.18 0.27 -6.58
N GLN A 131 -20.87 -0.81 -6.21
CA GLN A 131 -22.27 -0.76 -5.77
C GLN A 131 -22.38 -0.21 -4.35
N ASP A 132 -21.53 -0.68 -3.43
CA ASP A 132 -21.51 -0.21 -2.05
C ASP A 132 -21.24 1.30 -2.00
N GLU A 133 -20.27 1.80 -2.77
CA GLU A 133 -19.99 3.25 -2.92
C GLU A 133 -21.23 4.04 -3.37
N LEU A 134 -22.05 3.49 -4.28
CA LEU A 134 -23.27 4.16 -4.76
C LEU A 134 -24.39 4.12 -3.72
N ASP A 135 -24.50 3.03 -2.96
CA ASP A 135 -25.49 2.84 -1.91
C ASP A 135 -25.17 3.69 -0.68
N GLU A 136 -23.88 3.89 -0.38
CA GLU A 136 -23.40 4.70 0.73
C GLU A 136 -23.49 6.22 0.51
N LEU A 137 -23.73 6.71 -0.71
CA LEU A 137 -23.87 8.15 -0.96
C LEU A 137 -25.01 8.76 -0.10
N ASP A 138 -24.66 9.62 0.86
CA ASP A 138 -25.62 10.27 1.73
C ASP A 138 -26.44 11.31 0.92
N PRO A 139 -27.78 11.31 1.03
CA PRO A 139 -28.61 12.40 0.51
C PRO A 139 -28.21 13.81 1.01
N ALA A 140 -27.48 13.90 2.12
CA ALA A 140 -26.91 15.12 2.65
C ALA A 140 -25.61 15.55 1.94
N ASP A 141 -24.87 14.67 1.28
CA ASP A 141 -23.60 14.98 0.59
C ASP A 141 -23.77 15.86 -0.66
N PRO A 142 -22.72 16.52 -1.16
CA PRO A 142 -22.81 17.23 -2.44
C PRO A 142 -23.18 16.27 -3.59
N ALA A 143 -24.10 16.72 -4.45
CA ALA A 143 -24.61 15.96 -5.59
C ALA A 143 -23.60 15.84 -6.75
N ASP A 144 -22.68 16.80 -6.83
CA ASP A 144 -21.60 16.89 -7.79
C ASP A 144 -20.46 17.78 -7.24
N ALA A 145 -19.35 17.83 -7.96
CA ALA A 145 -18.18 18.61 -7.56
C ALA A 145 -18.43 20.13 -7.51
N HIS A 146 -19.41 20.66 -8.27
CA HIS A 146 -19.74 22.08 -8.18
C HIS A 146 -20.45 22.40 -6.87
N GLN A 147 -21.37 21.55 -6.43
CA GLN A 147 -21.99 21.68 -5.11
C GLN A 147 -20.97 21.47 -3.98
N ALA A 148 -19.98 20.59 -4.17
CA ALA A 148 -18.87 20.47 -3.22
C ALA A 148 -18.07 21.78 -3.14
N ALA A 149 -17.76 22.41 -4.27
CA ALA A 149 -17.07 23.70 -4.32
C ALA A 149 -17.82 24.80 -3.54
N GLU A 150 -19.14 24.88 -3.68
CA GLU A 150 -19.97 25.84 -2.92
C GLU A 150 -19.93 25.60 -1.41
N ARG A 151 -19.88 24.33 -0.97
CA ARG A 151 -19.79 23.96 0.44
C ARG A 151 -18.42 24.18 1.06
N MET A 152 -17.37 24.15 0.24
CA MET A 152 -15.99 24.32 0.68
C MET A 152 -15.55 25.79 0.67
N ASP A 153 -16.27 26.67 -0.02
CA ASP A 153 -15.99 28.11 -0.04
C ASP A 153 -15.94 28.76 1.36
N PRO A 154 -16.80 28.42 2.33
CA PRO A 154 -16.68 28.88 3.71
C PRO A 154 -15.41 28.38 4.43
N GLU A 155 -14.91 27.18 4.12
CA GLU A 155 -13.69 26.65 4.73
C GLU A 155 -12.45 27.39 4.22
N ILE A 156 -12.48 27.79 2.94
CA ILE A 156 -11.47 28.69 2.36
C ILE A 156 -11.49 30.03 3.08
N ASP A 157 -12.68 30.62 3.27
CA ASP A 157 -12.81 31.92 3.96
C ASP A 157 -12.35 31.83 5.43
N GLU A 158 -12.63 30.71 6.12
CA GLU A 158 -12.16 30.43 7.48
C GLU A 158 -10.63 30.37 7.53
N ALA A 159 -10.00 29.56 6.66
CA ALA A 159 -8.54 29.43 6.61
C ALA A 159 -7.85 30.76 6.27
N LEU A 160 -8.40 31.55 5.35
CA LEU A 160 -7.91 32.90 5.08
C LEU A 160 -8.08 33.84 6.28
N GLY A 161 -9.19 33.70 7.02
CA GLY A 161 -9.45 34.45 8.24
C GLY A 161 -8.42 34.21 9.35
N VAL A 162 -8.01 32.94 9.54
CA VAL A 162 -6.93 32.54 10.47
C VAL A 162 -5.61 33.23 10.08
N LEU A 163 -5.33 33.32 8.79
CA LEU A 163 -4.16 34.03 8.25
C LEU A 163 -4.32 35.55 8.20
N HIS A 164 -5.45 36.09 8.66
CA HIS A 164 -5.82 37.50 8.57
C HIS A 164 -5.79 38.08 7.14
N LEU A 165 -6.05 37.22 6.16
CA LEU A 165 -6.14 37.58 4.74
C LEU A 165 -7.61 37.75 4.34
N ARG A 166 -7.84 38.69 3.42
CA ARG A 166 -9.14 38.83 2.76
C ARG A 166 -9.12 38.10 1.42
N ARG A 167 -10.30 37.64 0.99
CA ARG A 167 -10.46 36.90 -0.26
C ARG A 167 -10.00 37.67 -1.49
N GLU A 168 -10.10 39.00 -1.48
CA GLU A 168 -9.66 39.85 -2.59
C GLU A 168 -8.14 40.04 -2.65
N ALA A 169 -7.41 39.66 -1.59
CA ALA A 169 -5.95 39.81 -1.50
C ALA A 169 -5.20 38.56 -1.99
N VAL A 170 -5.90 37.52 -2.40
CA VAL A 170 -5.34 36.25 -2.84
C VAL A 170 -5.86 35.88 -4.22
N ASP A 171 -5.04 35.20 -5.01
CA ASP A 171 -5.50 34.64 -6.29
C ASP A 171 -5.95 33.20 -6.06
N THR A 172 -7.16 32.86 -6.49
CA THR A 172 -7.75 31.54 -6.30
C THR A 172 -8.03 30.91 -7.66
N ARG A 173 -7.29 29.85 -7.97
CA ARG A 173 -7.54 29.00 -9.12
C ARG A 173 -8.42 27.83 -8.70
N ARG A 174 -9.47 27.58 -9.46
CA ARG A 174 -10.41 26.47 -9.24
C ARG A 174 -10.38 25.51 -10.42
N ASP A 175 -10.18 24.23 -10.14
CA ASP A 175 -10.11 23.16 -11.12
C ASP A 175 -11.07 22.02 -10.77
N PHE A 176 -11.52 21.31 -11.80
CA PHE A 176 -12.34 20.11 -11.69
C PHE A 176 -11.66 18.99 -12.45
N THR A 177 -11.23 17.94 -11.74
CA THR A 177 -10.48 16.84 -12.33
C THR A 177 -11.33 15.59 -12.37
N ALA A 178 -11.53 15.04 -13.57
CA ALA A 178 -12.21 13.76 -13.74
C ALA A 178 -11.32 12.62 -13.26
N GLY A 179 -11.90 11.70 -12.49
CA GLY A 179 -11.20 10.58 -11.87
C GLY A 179 -12.07 9.34 -11.75
N LYS A 180 -11.58 8.38 -10.98
CA LYS A 180 -12.30 7.17 -10.60
C LYS A 180 -12.08 6.85 -9.14
N THR A 181 -13.13 6.36 -8.49
CA THR A 181 -13.05 5.80 -7.13
C THR A 181 -12.35 4.45 -7.13
N GLU A 182 -12.20 3.83 -5.94
CA GLU A 182 -11.62 2.50 -5.80
C GLU A 182 -12.47 1.43 -6.50
N GLY A 183 -13.80 1.52 -6.39
CA GLY A 183 -14.76 0.70 -7.14
C GLY A 183 -14.71 0.96 -8.66
N GLY A 184 -14.12 2.09 -9.09
CA GLY A 184 -13.99 2.46 -10.50
C GLY A 184 -15.14 3.30 -11.03
N ASN A 185 -16.00 3.83 -10.16
CA ASN A 185 -17.06 4.76 -10.51
C ASN A 185 -16.45 6.07 -11.01
N ALA A 186 -17.04 6.66 -12.06
CA ALA A 186 -16.61 7.96 -12.53
C ALA A 186 -16.93 9.02 -11.47
N CYS A 187 -15.93 9.80 -11.10
CA CYS A 187 -16.08 10.86 -10.10
C CYS A 187 -15.33 12.12 -10.56
N THR A 188 -15.61 13.24 -9.90
CA THR A 188 -14.92 14.50 -10.13
C THR A 188 -14.43 15.05 -8.81
N THR A 189 -13.15 15.40 -8.76
CA THR A 189 -12.53 16.10 -7.64
C THR A 189 -12.52 17.58 -7.92
N TYR A 190 -12.96 18.38 -6.95
CA TYR A 190 -12.76 19.82 -6.96
C TYR A 190 -11.45 20.17 -6.27
N THR A 191 -10.69 21.10 -6.85
CA THR A 191 -9.48 21.64 -6.23
C THR A 191 -9.48 23.16 -6.33
N ALA A 192 -9.33 23.84 -5.21
CA ALA A 192 -9.00 25.25 -5.12
C ALA A 192 -7.54 25.41 -4.70
N THR A 193 -6.74 26.05 -5.54
CA THR A 193 -5.37 26.46 -5.20
C THR A 193 -5.35 27.96 -5.00
N ILE A 194 -4.95 28.39 -3.82
CA ILE A 194 -4.97 29.79 -3.39
C ILE A 194 -3.52 30.23 -3.22
N ALA A 195 -3.07 31.13 -4.09
CA ALA A 195 -1.75 31.73 -3.98
C ALA A 195 -1.76 32.78 -2.86
N LEU A 196 -0.98 32.54 -1.82
CA LEU A 196 -0.88 33.45 -0.68
C LEU A 196 0.17 34.54 -0.97
N PRO A 197 0.04 35.74 -0.38
CA PRO A 197 0.97 36.83 -0.64
C PRO A 197 2.37 36.48 -0.14
N ASP A 198 3.41 36.85 -0.91
CA ASP A 198 4.81 36.64 -0.51
C ASP A 198 5.19 37.35 0.81
N SER A 199 4.40 38.34 1.23
CA SER A 199 4.58 39.06 2.49
C SER A 199 4.07 38.30 3.72
N LEU A 200 3.37 37.17 3.54
CA LEU A 200 2.92 36.32 4.64
C LEU A 200 4.13 35.60 5.26
N ASP A 201 4.26 35.69 6.59
CA ASP A 201 5.25 34.90 7.32
C ASP A 201 4.84 33.43 7.30
N ARG A 202 5.67 32.61 6.66
CA ARG A 202 5.37 31.19 6.43
C ARG A 202 5.36 30.42 7.73
N ASP A 203 6.32 30.66 8.63
CA ASP A 203 6.43 29.91 9.88
C ASP A 203 5.24 30.25 10.79
N ALA A 204 4.87 31.53 10.87
CA ALA A 204 3.68 31.95 11.62
C ALA A 204 2.37 31.45 11.00
N ALA A 205 2.29 31.35 9.66
CA ALA A 205 1.12 30.79 8.97
C ALA A 205 0.94 29.29 9.26
N VAL A 206 2.04 28.53 9.32
CA VAL A 206 2.01 27.11 9.71
C VAL A 206 1.48 26.97 11.13
N GLU A 207 2.03 27.74 12.08
CA GLU A 207 1.63 27.71 13.49
C GLU A 207 0.15 28.07 13.66
N ALA A 208 -0.29 29.19 13.09
CA ALA A 208 -1.67 29.65 13.20
C ALA A 208 -2.69 28.66 12.61
N LEU A 209 -2.38 28.06 11.45
CA LEU A 209 -3.26 27.08 10.84
C LEU A 209 -3.23 25.74 11.59
N SER A 210 -2.08 25.29 12.11
CA SER A 210 -2.01 24.08 12.94
C SER A 210 -2.86 24.25 14.19
N ASP A 211 -2.63 25.32 14.96
CA ASP A 211 -3.33 25.58 16.23
C ASP A 211 -4.86 25.64 16.04
N HIS A 212 -5.32 26.37 15.01
CA HIS A 212 -6.75 26.55 14.75
C HIS A 212 -7.47 25.25 14.41
N PHE A 213 -6.84 24.39 13.60
CA PHE A 213 -7.44 23.11 13.24
C PHE A 213 -7.23 22.07 14.36
N ASP A 214 -6.11 22.10 15.10
CA ASP A 214 -5.81 21.20 16.23
C ASP A 214 -6.89 21.34 17.33
N ASP A 215 -7.27 22.57 17.67
CA ASP A 215 -8.33 22.88 18.63
C ASP A 215 -9.71 22.35 18.18
N ARG A 216 -9.95 22.29 16.86
CA ARG A 216 -11.19 21.75 16.29
C ARG A 216 -11.26 20.24 16.44
N ASP A 217 -10.15 19.54 16.26
CA ASP A 217 -10.06 18.09 16.43
C ASP A 217 -10.23 17.66 17.90
N GLU A 218 -9.73 18.45 18.85
CA GLU A 218 -9.96 18.20 20.29
C GLU A 218 -11.44 18.31 20.69
N ALA A 219 -12.18 19.22 20.05
CA ALA A 219 -13.61 19.41 20.28
C ALA A 219 -14.47 18.33 19.61
N SER A 220 -13.96 17.67 18.56
CA SER A 220 -14.74 16.74 17.72
C SER A 220 -14.51 15.24 17.99
N ARG A 221 -13.62 14.85 18.94
CA ARG A 221 -13.24 13.48 19.35
C ARG A 221 -14.27 12.34 19.09
N GLY A 222 -14.39 11.94 17.83
CA GLY A 222 -14.77 10.63 17.33
C GLY A 222 -13.61 10.18 16.43
N ALA A 223 -13.19 8.92 16.53
CA ALA A 223 -11.97 8.43 15.91
C ALA A 223 -11.94 8.70 14.39
N ASP A 224 -10.89 9.41 13.92
CA ASP A 224 -10.31 9.44 12.55
C ASP A 224 -9.68 10.81 12.17
N HIS A 225 -9.62 11.76 13.11
CA HIS A 225 -8.93 13.03 12.93
C HIS A 225 -7.41 12.91 13.14
N ALA A 226 -6.60 13.00 12.08
CA ALA A 226 -5.14 12.91 12.19
C ALA A 226 -4.38 13.88 11.27
N TYR A 227 -3.60 14.76 11.88
CA TYR A 227 -2.51 15.49 11.26
C TYR A 227 -1.44 14.53 10.76
N THR A 228 -1.05 14.66 9.49
CA THR A 228 0.10 13.95 8.95
C THR A 228 1.04 14.96 8.34
N TYR A 229 2.22 15.12 8.94
CA TYR A 229 3.34 15.79 8.28
C TYR A 229 3.83 14.87 7.15
N GLN A 230 3.63 15.24 5.88
CA GLN A 230 4.29 14.53 4.79
C GLN A 230 5.80 14.81 4.84
N GLY A 231 6.59 13.73 4.82
CA GLY A 231 8.03 13.68 5.14
C GLY A 231 8.99 14.51 4.27
N ASP A 232 8.49 15.39 3.41
CA ASP A 232 9.29 16.31 2.58
C ASP A 232 9.39 17.73 3.18
N GLY A 233 8.85 17.95 4.38
CA GLY A 233 9.02 19.19 5.15
C GLY A 233 8.02 20.30 4.84
N ASP A 234 6.95 20.01 4.10
CA ASP A 234 5.79 20.90 3.96
C ASP A 234 4.68 20.43 4.92
N PRO A 235 4.13 21.30 5.77
CA PRO A 235 3.08 20.94 6.71
C PRO A 235 1.75 20.75 5.98
N SER A 236 1.43 19.50 5.63
CA SER A 236 0.10 19.16 5.14
C SER A 236 -0.89 19.07 6.29
N LEU A 237 -1.73 20.09 6.43
CA LEU A 237 -2.92 20.02 7.25
C LEU A 237 -3.94 19.13 6.51
N ARG A 238 -4.70 18.33 7.24
CA ARG A 238 -5.82 17.55 6.70
C ARG A 238 -6.97 17.70 7.70
N PRO A 239 -7.90 18.64 7.49
CA PRO A 239 -9.10 18.67 8.30
C PRO A 239 -9.83 17.35 8.06
N ALA A 240 -10.22 16.69 9.14
CA ALA A 240 -10.89 15.40 9.06
C ALA A 240 -12.42 15.57 8.99
N ASN A 241 -12.86 16.37 8.03
CA ASN A 241 -14.19 16.15 7.47
C ASN A 241 -14.04 15.09 6.36
N THR A 242 -15.05 14.25 6.17
CA THR A 242 -15.02 13.15 5.18
C THR A 242 -15.28 13.65 3.74
N LEU A 243 -14.98 14.92 3.45
CA LEU A 243 -15.35 15.55 2.18
C LEU A 243 -14.28 16.50 1.62
N SER A 244 -13.32 16.98 2.43
CA SER A 244 -12.28 17.91 2.00
C SER A 244 -10.92 17.70 2.68
N LYS A 245 -9.88 18.14 1.97
CA LYS A 245 -8.50 18.21 2.40
C LYS A 245 -8.02 19.64 2.21
N ILE A 246 -7.53 20.29 3.26
CA ILE A 246 -6.95 21.64 3.23
C ILE A 246 -5.47 21.55 3.57
N GLU A 247 -4.60 21.71 2.57
CA GLU A 247 -3.15 21.58 2.67
C GLU A 247 -2.47 22.94 2.51
N TYR A 248 -1.60 23.33 3.44
CA TYR A 248 -0.73 24.49 3.25
C TYR A 248 0.66 24.06 2.75
N ARG A 249 1.04 24.53 1.56
CA ARG A 249 2.34 24.25 0.95
C ARG A 249 3.30 25.40 1.21
N ALA A 250 4.06 25.32 2.28
CA ALA A 250 4.96 26.39 2.73
C ALA A 250 6.03 26.75 1.68
N LYS A 251 6.55 25.79 0.90
CA LYS A 251 7.53 26.07 -0.17
C LYS A 251 6.95 26.94 -1.30
N SER A 252 5.77 26.58 -1.81
CA SER A 252 5.09 27.32 -2.89
C SER A 252 4.24 28.49 -2.40
N ASN A 253 4.04 28.60 -1.08
CA ASN A 253 3.15 29.57 -0.43
C ASN A 253 1.72 29.49 -0.96
N GLU A 254 1.19 28.27 -1.04
CA GLU A 254 -0.14 27.98 -1.56
C GLU A 254 -0.98 27.28 -0.51
N LEU A 255 -2.24 27.69 -0.38
CA LEU A 255 -3.26 26.91 0.33
C LEU A 255 -4.05 26.12 -0.71
N VAL A 256 -4.14 24.81 -0.54
CA VAL A 256 -4.82 23.89 -1.46
C VAL A 256 -5.99 23.24 -0.75
N VAL A 257 -7.19 23.46 -1.25
CA VAL A 257 -8.43 22.87 -0.74
C VAL A 257 -8.95 21.92 -1.80
N GLU A 258 -9.00 20.63 -1.49
CA GLU A 258 -9.35 19.55 -2.40
C GLU A 258 -10.53 18.76 -1.85
N SER A 259 -11.54 18.47 -2.66
CA SER A 259 -12.65 17.60 -2.24
C SER A 259 -12.26 16.13 -2.35
N ASP A 260 -13.00 15.26 -1.68
CA ASP A 260 -12.99 13.85 -2.05
C ASP A 260 -13.53 13.64 -3.48
N CYS A 261 -13.33 12.44 -4.04
CA CYS A 261 -13.78 12.14 -5.40
C CYS A 261 -15.31 11.98 -5.42
N ILE A 262 -16.02 13.03 -5.84
CA ILE A 262 -17.48 13.06 -5.80
C ILE A 262 -18.08 12.28 -6.98
N ILE A 263 -18.81 11.20 -6.68
CA ILE A 263 -19.59 10.47 -7.67
C ILE A 263 -20.87 11.28 -7.99
N PRO A 264 -21.13 11.65 -9.26
CA PRO A 264 -22.33 12.39 -9.61
C PRO A 264 -23.59 11.58 -9.27
N ARG A 265 -24.57 12.18 -8.59
CA ARG A 265 -25.84 11.48 -8.23
C ARG A 265 -26.60 10.92 -9.43
N ALA A 266 -26.42 11.52 -10.61
CA ALA A 266 -26.99 11.00 -11.86
C ALA A 266 -26.50 9.58 -12.20
N ALA A 267 -25.39 9.12 -11.62
CA ALA A 267 -24.84 7.78 -11.80
C ALA A 267 -25.63 6.67 -11.08
N ARG A 268 -26.59 7.02 -10.20
CA ARG A 268 -27.49 6.04 -9.53
C ARG A 268 -28.56 5.44 -10.46
N ASN A 269 -28.79 6.02 -11.65
CA ASN A 269 -29.91 5.67 -12.54
C ASN A 269 -29.48 5.02 -13.86
#